data_AF-K2EEA8-F1
#
_entry.id   AF-K2EEA8-F1
#
_cell.length_a   1.000
_cell.length_b   1.000
_cell.length_c   1.000
_cell.angle_alpha   90.00
_cell.angle_beta   90.00
_cell.angle_gamma   90.00
#
_symmetry.space_group_name_H-M   'P 1'
#
loop_
_entity.id
_entity.type
_entity.pdbx_description
1 polymer ?
#
loop_
_entity_poly.entity_id
_entity_poly.type
_entity_poly.pdbx_seq_one_letter_code
_entity_poly.pdbx_strand_id
1 'polypeptide(L)' 'MTETEFNSLAAEGYNRIPVTLETFADLDTPLSIYLKLTSGPNNGHYSYLL' A
#
# COMPACT_ATOMS: atom_id res chain seq x y z
N MET A 1 7.30 -7.35 2.32
CA MET A 1 7.77 -8.39 1.38
C MET A 1 9.05 -7.89 0.73
N THR A 2 10.07 -8.74 0.66
CA THR A 2 11.34 -8.46 -0.03
C THR A 2 11.25 -8.81 -1.52
N GLU A 3 12.13 -8.23 -2.34
CA GLU A 3 12.22 -8.54 -3.77
C GLU A 3 12.50 -10.02 -4.03
N THR A 4 13.37 -10.64 -3.22
CA THR A 4 13.69 -12.06 -3.33
C THR A 4 12.47 -12.95 -3.10
N GLU A 5 11.65 -12.66 -2.09
CA GLU A 5 10.42 -13.41 -1.80
C GLU A 5 9.42 -13.29 -2.94
N PHE A 6 9.26 -12.09 -3.51
CA PHE A 6 8.41 -11.88 -4.68
C PHE A 6 8.87 -12.70 -5.88
N ASN A 7 10.18 -12.67 -6.17
CA ASN A 7 10.75 -13.38 -7.31
C ASN A 7 10.65 -14.90 -7.16
N SER A 8 10.73 -15.42 -5.94
CA SER A 8 10.46 -16.85 -5.66
C SER A 8 9.03 -17.22 -6.05
N LEU A 9 8.04 -16.46 -5.56
CA LEU A 9 6.63 -16.70 -5.85
C LEU A 9 6.32 -16.54 -7.36
N ALA A 10 6.96 -15.58 -8.03
CA ALA A 10 6.82 -15.43 -9.47
C ALA A 10 7.36 -16.65 -10.24
N ALA A 11 8.50 -17.19 -9.81
CA ALA A 11 9.09 -18.40 -10.39
C ALA A 11 8.25 -19.66 -10.15
N GLU A 12 7.49 -19.71 -9.04
CA GLU A 12 6.49 -20.76 -8.77
C GLU A 12 5.24 -20.66 -9.67
N GLY A 13 5.12 -19.60 -10.48
CA GLY A 13 4.03 -19.42 -11.45
C GLY A 13 2.82 -18.64 -10.93
N TYR A 14 2.93 -17.97 -9.78
CA TYR A 14 1.87 -17.11 -9.28
C TYR A 14 1.78 -15.80 -10.09
N ASN A 15 0.63 -15.57 -10.74
CA ASN A 15 0.37 -14.36 -11.53
C ASN A 15 -0.21 -13.17 -10.75
N ARG A 16 -0.51 -13.35 -9.45
CA ARG A 16 -1.02 -12.28 -8.56
C ARG A 16 -0.38 -12.42 -7.19
N ILE A 17 0.67 -11.63 -6.96
CA ILE A 17 1.41 -11.64 -5.70
C ILE A 17 1.19 -10.27 -5.05
N PRO A 18 0.45 -10.20 -3.92
CA PRO A 18 0.19 -8.94 -3.25
C PRO A 18 1.47 -8.41 -2.58
N VAL A 19 1.77 -7.13 -2.79
CA VAL A 19 2.83 -6.41 -2.09
C VAL A 19 2.18 -5.49 -1.07
N THR A 20 2.38 -5.76 0.21
CA THR A 20 1.82 -4.96 1.30
C THR A 20 2.91 -4.17 2.01
N LEU A 21 2.53 -2.99 2.49
CA LEU A 21 3.31 -2.15 3.38
C LEU A 21 2.40 -1.70 4.52
N GLU A 22 2.88 -1.85 5.75
CA GLU A 22 2.20 -1.38 6.96
C GLU A 22 2.77 -0.01 7.34
N THR A 23 1.90 0.88 7.82
CA THR A 23 2.27 2.26 8.18
C THR A 23 1.47 2.70 9.41
N PHE A 24 1.99 3.71 10.13
CA PHE A 24 1.32 4.28 11.29
C PHE A 24 0.09 5.09 10.88
N ALA A 25 -1.01 4.91 11.61
CA ALA A 25 -2.28 5.57 11.34
C ALA A 25 -2.99 5.99 12.64
N ASP A 26 -2.21 6.24 13.69
CA ASP A 26 -2.67 6.41 15.07
C ASP A 26 -3.62 7.61 15.23
N LEU A 27 -3.47 8.62 14.37
CA LEU A 27 -4.27 9.84 14.35
C LEU A 27 -5.36 9.83 13.28
N ASP A 28 -5.58 8.69 12.63
CA ASP A 28 -6.56 8.54 11.56
C ASP A 28 -7.75 7.71 11.94
N THR A 29 -8.85 8.06 11.29
CA THR A 29 -10.09 7.32 11.29
C THR A 29 -10.25 6.60 9.96
N PRO A 30 -11.08 5.55 9.87
CA PRO A 30 -11.39 4.92 8.59
C PRO A 30 -11.87 5.93 7.52
N LEU A 31 -12.64 6.95 7.92
CA LEU A 31 -13.10 8.00 7.01
C LEU A 31 -11.97 8.94 6.57
N SER A 32 -11.08 9.36 7.48
CA SER A 32 -9.95 10.20 7.09
C SER A 32 -9.01 9.46 6.15
N ILE A 33 -8.72 8.18 6.40
CA ILE A 33 -7.94 7.34 5.49
C ILE A 33 -8.62 7.23 4.12
N TYR A 34 -9.93 6.96 4.07
CA TYR A 34 -10.67 6.91 2.82
C TYR A 34 -10.48 8.19 2.01
N LEU A 35 -10.74 9.35 2.62
CA LEU A 35 -10.59 10.64 1.95
C LEU A 35 -9.15 10.87 1.47
N LYS A 36 -8.15 10.51 2.28
CA LYS A 36 -6.72 10.64 1.93
C LYS A 36 -6.32 9.78 0.72
N LEU A 37 -6.85 8.56 0.63
CA LEU A 37 -6.54 7.63 -0.47
C LEU A 37 -7.30 7.95 -1.76
N THR A 38 -8.51 8.53 -1.68
CA THR A 38 -9.36 8.74 -2.86
C THR A 38 -9.28 10.13 -3.47
N SER A 39 -8.64 11.11 -2.80
CA SER A 39 -8.69 12.53 -3.21
C SER A 39 -7.83 12.90 -4.43
N GLY A 40 -7.13 11.95 -5.05
CA GLY A 40 -6.35 12.18 -6.26
C GLY A 40 -5.17 13.17 -6.08
N PRO A 41 -4.47 13.52 -7.17
CA PRO A 41 -3.23 14.30 -7.13
C PRO A 41 -3.35 15.70 -6.53
N ASN A 42 -4.57 16.24 -6.46
CA ASN A 42 -4.79 17.65 -6.17
C ASN A 42 -5.24 17.95 -4.73
N ASN A 43 -5.52 16.94 -3.88
CA ASN A 43 -5.93 17.17 -2.49
C ASN A 43 -5.67 16.00 -1.50
N GLY A 44 -4.94 14.96 -1.89
CA GLY A 44 -4.60 13.84 -0.99
C GLY A 44 -3.38 13.11 -1.49
N HIS A 45 -2.21 13.76 -1.41
CA HIS A 45 -0.95 13.05 -1.60
C HIS A 45 -0.89 11.90 -0.60
N TYR A 46 -0.35 10.76 -1.02
CA TYR A 46 -0.03 9.55 -0.25
C TYR A 46 0.76 9.85 1.04
N SER A 47 0.19 10.61 1.98
CA SER A 47 0.89 11.17 3.13
C SER A 47 1.25 10.11 4.17
N TYR A 48 0.82 8.88 3.92
CA TYR A 48 1.03 7.66 4.70
C TYR A 48 2.09 6.74 4.08
N LEU A 49 2.53 7.02 2.85
CA LEU A 49 3.54 6.25 2.12
C LEU A 49 4.91 6.96 2.12
N LEU A 50 5.23 7.69 3.19
CA LEU A 50 6.55 8.31 3.40
C LEU A 50 7.60 7.26 3.78
#